data_AF-A0A8T5MAQ1-F1
#
_entry.id   AF-A0A8T5MAQ1-F1
#
_cell.length_a   1.000
_cell.length_b   1.000
_cell.length_c   1.000
_cell.angle_alpha   90.00
_cell.angle_beta   90.00
_cell.angle_gamma   90.00
#
_symmetry.space_group_name_H-M   'P 1'
#
loop_
_entity.id
_entity.type
_entity.pdbx_description
1 polymer ?
#
loop_
_entity_poly.entity_id
_entity_poly.type
_entity_poly.pdbx_seq_one_letter_code
_entity_poly.pdbx_strand_id
1 'polypeptide(L)'
;MKKGANRINWKVLIVSFVIVYLVAFVGSLFTSPVTDSEWYDSIKPSITPPGWVFPIVWNVLFFLIGLSLYFSWINAKKLDVKKKLVIVFGI
;
A
#
# COMPACT_ATOMS: atom_id res chain seq x y z
N MET A 1 -12.51 -19.12 -26.85
CA MET A 1 -12.60 -18.08 -25.80
C MET A 1 -12.65 -18.75 -24.43
N LYS A 2 -11.53 -18.84 -23.68
CA LYS A 2 -11.53 -19.42 -22.33
C LYS A 2 -11.97 -18.36 -21.32
N LYS A 3 -13.28 -18.23 -21.08
CA LYS A 3 -13.80 -17.67 -19.82
C LYS A 3 -13.57 -18.73 -18.74
N GLY A 4 -12.34 -18.81 -18.23
CA GLY A 4 -12.08 -19.50 -16.98
C GLY A 4 -12.59 -18.61 -15.86
N ALA A 5 -13.53 -19.09 -15.05
CA ALA A 5 -13.92 -18.41 -13.82
C ALA A 5 -12.65 -18.08 -13.03
N ASN A 6 -12.27 -16.80 -12.97
CA ASN A 6 -11.13 -16.34 -12.19
C ASN A 6 -11.49 -16.54 -10.72
N ARG A 7 -11.18 -17.72 -10.18
CA ARG A 7 -11.29 -17.96 -8.74
C ARG A 7 -10.28 -17.03 -8.09
N ILE A 8 -10.78 -16.03 -7.37
CA ILE A 8 -9.95 -15.10 -6.61
C ILE A 8 -9.04 -15.91 -5.70
N ASN A 9 -7.73 -15.70 -5.80
CA ASN A 9 -6.77 -16.34 -4.92
C ASN A 9 -6.72 -15.57 -3.60
N TRP A 10 -7.70 -15.84 -2.73
CA TRP A 10 -7.85 -15.17 -1.44
C TRP A 10 -6.60 -15.22 -0.57
N LYS A 11 -5.83 -16.33 -0.62
CA LYS A 11 -4.58 -16.45 0.14
C LYS A 11 -3.56 -15.40 -0.31
N VAL A 12 -3.34 -15.28 -1.62
CA VAL A 12 -2.41 -14.28 -2.18
C VAL A 12 -2.94 -12.87 -1.90
N LEU A 13 -4.25 -12.63 -2.07
CA LEU A 13 -4.85 -11.33 -1.84
C LEU A 13 -4.63 -10.84 -0.39
N ILE A 14 -4.92 -11.69 0.59
CA ILE A 14 -4.74 -11.38 2.01
C ILE A 14 -3.26 -11.12 2.29
N VAL A 15 -2.36 -11.98 1.82
CA VAL A 15 -0.91 -11.80 2.03
C VAL A 15 -0.42 -10.48 1.42
N SER A 16 -0.87 -10.12 0.21
CA SER A 16 -0.52 -8.85 -0.44
C SER A 16 -0.95 -7.65 0.41
N PHE A 17 -2.18 -7.65 0.92
CA PHE A 17 -2.65 -6.56 1.77
C PHE A 17 -1.92 -6.53 3.12
N VAL A 18 -1.72 -7.67 3.77
CA VAL A 18 -1.00 -7.74 5.05
C VAL A 18 0.39 -7.14 4.92
N ILE A 19 1.15 -7.49 3.87
CA ILE A 19 2.49 -6.94 3.65
C ILE A 19 2.43 -5.41 3.48
N VAL A 20 1.56 -4.92 2.61
CA VAL A 20 1.45 -3.47 2.32
C VAL A 20 1.04 -2.68 3.56
N TYR A 21 0.04 -3.16 4.31
CA TYR A 21 -0.43 -2.49 5.51
C TYR A 21 0.53 -2.61 6.69
N LEU A 22 1.34 -3.67 6.79
CA LEU A 22 2.42 -3.76 7.79
C LEU A 22 3.49 -2.70 7.55
N VAL A 23 3.91 -2.53 6.30
CA VAL A 23 4.88 -1.49 5.92
C VAL A 23 4.30 -0.09 6.20
N ALA A 24 3.04 0.13 5.83
CA ALA A 24 2.33 1.37 6.12
C ALA A 24 2.24 1.66 7.63
N PHE A 25 1.92 0.65 8.43
CA PHE A 25 1.83 0.77 9.89
C PHE A 25 3.19 1.15 10.49
N VAL A 26 4.26 0.45 10.11
CA VAL A 26 5.62 0.78 10.57
C VAL A 26 5.98 2.23 10.17
N GLY A 27 5.69 2.63 8.93
CA GLY A 27 5.90 4.02 8.48
C GLY A 27 5.09 5.06 9.27
N SER A 28 3.85 4.72 9.66
CA SER A 28 3.00 5.62 10.46
C SER A 28 3.59 5.93 11.84
N LEU A 29 4.27 4.96 12.46
CA LEU A 29 4.90 5.16 13.78
C LEU A 29 5.97 6.27 13.76
N PHE A 30 6.62 6.49 12.62
CA PHE A 30 7.63 7.54 12.45
C PHE A 30 7.03 8.87 11.97
N THR A 31 5.90 8.83 11.27
CA THR A 31 5.31 10.02 10.62
C THR A 31 4.22 10.69 11.45
N SER A 32 3.38 9.91 12.14
CA SER A 32 2.27 10.44 12.97
C SER A 32 2.72 11.46 14.04
N PRO A 33 3.83 11.25 14.78
CA PRO A 33 4.25 12.21 15.80
C PRO A 33 4.71 13.56 15.23
N VAL A 34 5.14 13.58 13.96
CA VAL A 34 5.66 14.78 13.30
C VAL A 34 4.52 15.61 12.71
N THR A 35 3.51 14.95 12.13
CA THR A 35 2.36 15.62 11.50
C THR A 35 1.44 16.32 12.49
N ASP A 36 1.40 15.84 13.74
CA ASP A 36 0.58 16.43 14.81
C ASP A 36 1.40 17.37 15.72
N SER A 37 2.62 17.72 15.33
CA SER A 37 3.52 18.57 16.12
C SER A 37 3.18 20.07 15.97
N GLU A 38 3.33 20.83 17.06
CA GLU A 38 3.18 22.29 17.04
C GLU A 38 4.12 22.97 16.04
N TRP A 39 5.31 22.39 15.84
CA TRP A 39 6.25 22.87 14.83
C TRP A 39 5.65 22.77 13.43
N TYR A 40 5.09 21.63 13.06
CA TYR A 40 4.48 21.45 11.74
C TYR A 40 3.29 22.39 11.54
N ASP A 41 2.44 22.52 12.56
CA ASP A 41 1.31 23.44 12.53
C ASP A 41 1.71 24.91 12.40
N SER A 42 2.88 25.30 12.93
CA SER A 42 3.39 26.68 12.84
C SER A 42 3.90 27.06 11.44
N ILE A 43 4.32 26.08 10.64
CA ILE A 43 4.94 26.32 9.32
C ILE A 43 4.09 25.83 8.15
N LYS A 44 3.02 25.05 8.39
CA LYS A 44 2.23 24.46 7.31
C LYS A 44 1.55 25.55 6.46
N PRO A 45 1.65 25.50 5.12
CA PRO A 45 0.94 26.43 4.25
C PRO A 45 -0.58 26.31 4.38
N SER A 46 -1.31 27.40 4.08
CA SER A 46 -2.78 27.44 4.10
C SER A 46 -3.46 26.53 3.07
N ILE A 47 -2.75 26.08 2.04
CA ILE A 47 -3.24 25.12 1.04
C ILE A 47 -3.19 23.66 1.52
N THR A 48 -2.57 23.41 2.69
CA THR A 48 -2.43 22.05 3.22
C THR A 48 -3.81 21.51 3.60
N PRO A 49 -4.19 20.30 3.11
CA PRO A 49 -5.47 19.70 3.48
C PRO A 49 -5.58 19.49 5.00
N PRO A 50 -6.82 19.43 5.54
CA PRO A 50 -7.04 19.04 6.92
C PRO A 50 -6.40 17.68 7.25
N GLY A 51 -5.89 17.53 8.49
CA GLY A 51 -5.18 16.31 8.93
C GLY A 51 -5.94 15.01 8.70
N TRP A 52 -7.28 15.03 8.80
CA TRP A 52 -8.13 13.86 8.59
C TRP A 52 -8.19 13.38 7.12
N VAL A 53 -7.81 14.22 6.15
CA VAL A 53 -7.79 13.84 4.72
C VAL A 53 -6.63 12.88 4.43
N PHE A 54 -5.50 13.05 5.12
CA PHE A 54 -4.32 12.20 4.94
C PHE A 54 -4.60 10.71 5.17
N PRO A 55 -5.20 10.25 6.29
CA PRO A 55 -5.47 8.83 6.48
C PRO A 55 -6.44 8.27 5.44
N ILE A 56 -7.38 9.06 4.89
CA ILE A 56 -8.28 8.59 3.83
C ILE A 56 -7.49 8.32 2.54
N VAL A 57 -6.70 9.31 2.09
CA VAL A 57 -5.92 9.20 0.85
C VAL A 57 -4.90 8.06 0.96
N TRP A 58 -4.21 7.95 2.09
CA TRP A 58 -3.23 6.88 2.32
C TRP A 58 -3.86 5.49 2.29
N ASN A 59 -5.02 5.29 2.93
CA ASN A 59 -5.73 4.01 2.85
C ASN A 59 -6.13 3.65 1.41
N VAL A 60 -6.59 4.62 0.61
CA VAL A 60 -6.88 4.39 -0.81
C VAL A 60 -5.62 3.98 -1.58
N LEU A 61 -4.49 4.67 -1.36
CA LEU A 61 -3.22 4.34 -1.99
C LEU A 61 -2.74 2.94 -1.61
N PHE A 62 -2.69 2.62 -0.31
CA PHE A 62 -2.28 1.30 0.17
C PHE A 62 -3.21 0.19 -0.34
N PHE A 63 -4.51 0.48 -0.45
CA PHE A 63 -5.45 -0.46 -1.06
C PHE A 63 -5.10 -0.73 -2.54
N LEU A 64 -4.84 0.31 -3.33
CA LEU A 64 -4.45 0.18 -4.73
C LEU A 64 -3.10 -0.53 -4.91
N ILE A 65 -2.13 -0.26 -4.03
CA ILE A 65 -0.83 -0.93 -4.02
C ILE A 65 -1.00 -2.42 -3.72
N GLY A 66 -1.82 -2.78 -2.73
CA GLY A 66 -2.13 -4.18 -2.40
C GLY A 66 -2.81 -4.92 -3.57
N LEU A 67 -3.74 -4.26 -4.26
CA LEU A 67 -4.35 -4.79 -5.48
C LEU A 67 -3.32 -4.97 -6.61
N SER A 68 -2.45 -3.98 -6.82
CA SER A 68 -1.38 -4.05 -7.82
C SER A 68 -0.48 -5.26 -7.56
N LEU A 69 -0.01 -5.43 -6.32
CA LEU A 69 0.81 -6.56 -5.92
C LEU A 69 0.09 -7.90 -6.13
N TYR A 70 -1.18 -8.00 -5.75
CA TYR A 70 -2.01 -9.19 -6.01
C TYR A 70 -2.09 -9.52 -7.50
N PHE A 71 -2.43 -8.55 -8.35
CA PHE A 71 -2.54 -8.75 -9.79
C PHE A 71 -1.20 -9.11 -10.41
N SER A 72 -0.10 -8.47 -10.01
CA SER A 72 1.24 -8.83 -10.47
C SER A 72 1.60 -10.26 -10.08
N TRP A 73 1.27 -10.69 -8.86
CA TRP A 73 1.61 -12.03 -8.37
C TRP A 73 0.86 -13.15 -9.09
N ILE A 74 -0.45 -12.98 -9.34
CA ILE A 74 -1.25 -14.00 -10.02
C ILE A 74 -0.92 -14.10 -11.52
N ASN A 75 -0.46 -13.02 -12.14
CA ASN A 75 -0.07 -13.00 -13.56
C ASN A 75 1.40 -13.42 -13.77
N ALA A 76 2.23 -13.43 -12.73
CA ALA A 76 3.62 -13.87 -12.81
C ALA A 76 3.72 -15.40 -12.98
N LYS A 77 4.07 -15.83 -14.20
CA LYS A 77 4.26 -17.26 -14.53
C LYS A 77 5.61 -17.84 -14.07
N LYS A 78 6.65 -17.01 -14.03
CA LYS A 78 8.03 -17.42 -13.69
C LYS A 78 8.38 -17.03 -12.25
N LEU A 79 9.14 -17.90 -11.58
CA LEU A 79 9.60 -17.65 -10.21
C LEU A 79 10.53 -16.43 -10.12
N ASP A 80 11.36 -16.19 -11.15
CA ASP A 80 12.27 -15.05 -11.19
C ASP A 80 11.52 -13.71 -11.24
N VAL A 81 10.36 -13.69 -11.89
CA VAL A 81 9.48 -12.51 -11.92
C VAL A 81 8.87 -12.27 -10.54
N LYS A 82 8.45 -13.34 -9.85
CA LYS A 82 7.94 -13.23 -8.47
C LYS A 82 9.00 -12.72 -7.50
N LYS A 83 10.25 -13.19 -7.60
CA LYS A 83 11.37 -12.68 -6.82
C LYS A 83 11.62 -11.18 -7.09
N LYS A 84 11.61 -10.76 -8.37
CA LYS A 84 11.69 -9.34 -8.73
C LYS A 84 10.54 -8.52 -8.16
N LEU A 85 9.30 -9.02 -8.18
CA LEU A 85 8.15 -8.33 -7.60
C LEU A 85 8.33 -8.11 -6.09
N VAL A 86 8.81 -9.11 -5.35
CA VAL A 86 9.09 -8.95 -3.92
C VAL A 86 10.17 -7.90 -3.67
N ILE A 87 11.20 -7.85 -4.51
CA ILE A 87 12.26 -6.83 -4.40
C ILE A 87 11.71 -5.43 -4.70
N VAL A 88 10.92 -5.26 -5.77
CA VAL A 88 10.38 -3.95 -6.17
C VAL A 88 9.36 -3.40 -5.17
N PHE A 89 8.55 -4.28 -4.55
CA PHE A 89 7.57 -3.87 -3.54
C PHE A 89 8.10 -3.90 -2.11
N GLY A 90 9.30 -4.44 -1.89
CA GLY A 90 9.94 -4.59 -0.58
C GLY A 90 11.12 -3.64 -0.31
N ILE A 91 11.57 -2.90 -1.32
CA ILE A 91 12.45 -1.72 -1.22
C ILE A 91 11.56 -0.48 -1.18
#